data_AF-A0A3M1X316-F1
#
_entry.id   AF-A0A3M1X316-F1
#
_cell.length_a   1.000
_cell.length_b   1.000
_cell.length_c   1.000
_cell.angle_alpha   90.00
_cell.angle_beta   90.00
_cell.angle_gamma   90.00
#
_symmetry.space_group_name_H-M   'P 1'
#
loop_
_entity.id
_entity.type
_entity.pdbx_description
1 polymer ?
#
loop_
_entity_poly.entity_id
_entity_poly.type
_entity_poly.pdbx_seq_one_letter_code
_entity_poly.pdbx_strand_id
1 'polypeptide(L)' 'MAVPLKWGREVFGVLNLDHTETNAFREEDLEVLEIFGHNASVALRQALLLEQVREGRERE' A
#
# COMPACT_ATOMS: atom_id res chain seq x y z
N MET A 1 -0.57 4.53 13.30
CA MET A 1 0.28 3.36 12.96
C MET A 1 0.38 3.27 11.45
N ALA A 2 1.50 2.85 10.87
CA ALA A 2 1.63 2.81 9.42
C ALA A 2 2.48 1.64 8.95
N VAL A 3 2.16 1.11 7.77
CA VAL A 3 2.93 0.06 7.09
C VAL A 3 3.31 0.50 5.68
N PRO A 4 4.50 0.15 5.18
CA PRO A 4 4.89 0.47 3.82
C PRO A 4 4.15 -0.42 2.82
N LEU A 5 3.73 0.16 1.70
CA LEU A 5 3.27 -0.59 0.53
C LEU A 5 4.46 -0.86 -0.38
N LYS A 6 4.92 -2.11 -0.46
CA LYS A 6 6.19 -2.47 -1.09
C LYS A 6 6.07 -3.67 -2.03
N TRP A 7 6.87 -3.67 -3.10
CA TRP A 7 7.11 -4.83 -3.96
C TRP A 7 8.62 -5.08 -4.06
N GLY A 8 9.06 -6.24 -3.57
CA GLY A 8 10.50 -6.52 -3.43
C GLY A 8 11.17 -5.50 -2.51
N ARG A 9 12.10 -4.71 -3.05
CA ARG A 9 12.83 -3.66 -2.32
C ARG A 9 12.27 -2.26 -2.54
N GLU A 10 11.29 -2.10 -3.42
CA GLU A 10 10.73 -0.81 -3.80
C GLU A 10 9.46 -0.51 -2.99
N VAL A 11 9.35 0.74 -2.53
CA VAL A 11 8.19 1.24 -1.77
C VAL A 11 7.38 2.15 -2.67
N PHE A 12 6.10 1.81 -2.87
CA PHE A 12 5.16 2.52 -3.73
C PHE A 12 4.25 3.45 -2.94
N GLY A 13 4.22 3.33 -1.61
CA GLY A 13 3.41 4.17 -0.75
C GLY A 13 3.42 3.72 0.71
N VAL A 14 2.52 4.30 1.48
CA VAL A 14 2.33 3.98 2.90
C VAL A 14 0.83 3.86 3.17
N LEU A 15 0.43 2.80 3.87
CA LEU A 15 -0.91 2.65 4.42
C LEU A 15 -0.89 3.11 5.87
N ASN A 16 -1.59 4.20 6.14
CA ASN A 16 -1.70 4.79 7.47
C ASN A 16 -3.03 4.40 8.13
N LEU A 17 -2.96 3.95 9.37
CA LEU A 17 -4.09 3.70 10.25
C LEU A 17 -4.05 4.72 11.38
N ASP A 18 -5.08 5.55 11.47
CA ASP A 18 -5.11 6.71 12.34
C ASP A 18 -6.33 6.71 13.27
N HIS A 19 -6.19 7.34 14.43
CA HIS A 19 -7.26 7.48 15.42
C HIS A 19 -7.04 8.70 16.31
N THR A 20 -8.12 9.31 16.80
CA THR A 20 -8.06 10.51 17.64
C THR A 20 -7.68 10.22 19.09
N GLU A 21 -7.90 9.00 19.56
CA GLU A 21 -7.49 8.56 20.90
C GLU A 21 -6.01 8.15 20.94
N THR A 22 -5.32 8.52 22.02
CA THR A 22 -3.94 8.12 22.26
C THR A 22 -3.85 6.62 22.56
N ASN A 23 -2.83 5.94 22.02
CA ASN A 23 -2.60 4.50 22.20
C ASN A 23 -3.79 3.61 21.78
N ALA A 24 -4.53 4.04 20.75
CA ALA A 24 -5.68 3.30 20.23
C ALA A 24 -5.33 1.95 19.57
N PHE A 25 -4.06 1.74 19.23
CA PHE A 25 -3.61 0.55 18.50
C PHE A 25 -2.60 -0.25 19.32
N ARG A 26 -2.71 -1.57 19.22
CA ARG A 26 -1.82 -2.57 19.82
C ARG A 26 -0.99 -3.26 18.74
N GLU A 27 -0.05 -4.09 19.17
CA GLU A 27 0.84 -4.83 18.27
C GLU A 27 0.06 -5.78 17.35
N GLU A 28 -1.04 -6.37 17.82
CA GLU A 28 -1.90 -7.22 17.00
C GLU A 28 -2.57 -6.46 15.85
N ASP A 29 -2.84 -5.15 16.03
CA ASP A 29 -3.36 -4.30 14.95
C ASP A 29 -2.30 -4.09 13.86
N LEU A 30 -1.02 -4.10 14.21
CA LEU A 30 0.08 -4.00 13.24
C LEU A 30 0.14 -5.23 12.36
N GLU A 31 0.02 -6.43 12.92
CA GLU A 31 0.02 -7.68 12.15
C GLU A 31 -1.12 -7.69 11.13
N VAL A 32 -2.31 -7.28 11.56
CA VAL A 32 -3.48 -7.14 10.68
C VAL A 32 -3.22 -6.09 9.60
N LEU A 33 -2.71 -4.92 9.98
CA LEU A 33 -2.40 -3.83 9.06
C LEU A 33 -1.34 -4.23 8.02
N GLU A 34 -0.35 -5.04 8.40
CA GLU A 34 0.65 -5.60 7.48
C GLU A 34 0.03 -6.54 6.44
N ILE A 35 -0.91 -7.39 6.83
CA ILE A 35 -1.65 -8.27 5.90
C ILE A 35 -2.44 -7.42 4.89
N PHE A 36 -3.14 -6.38 5.36
CA PHE A 36 -3.82 -5.44 4.48
C PHE A 36 -2.85 -4.68 3.58
N GLY A 37 -1.72 -4.22 4.12
CA GLY A 37 -0.67 -3.54 3.37
C GLY A 37 -0.07 -4.42 2.28
N HIS A 38 0.14 -5.71 2.54
CA HIS A 38 0.61 -6.66 1.53
C HIS A 38 -0.38 -6.77 0.36
N ASN A 39 -1.66 -7.00 0.66
CA ASN A 39 -2.69 -7.11 -0.37
C ASN A 39 -2.86 -5.81 -1.16
N ALA A 40 -2.85 -4.65 -0.47
CA ALA A 40 -2.92 -3.34 -1.11
C ALA A 40 -1.70 -3.08 -2.02
N SER A 41 -0.51 -3.54 -1.63
CA SER A 41 0.70 -3.42 -2.46
C SER A 41 0.57 -4.15 -3.79
N VAL A 42 0.00 -5.36 -3.77
CA VAL A 42 -0.25 -6.15 -4.99
C VAL A 42 -1.24 -5.44 -5.91
N ALA A 43 -2.37 -4.97 -5.36
CA ALA A 43 -3.41 -4.29 -6.12
C ALA A 43 -2.90 -2.96 -6.71
N LEU A 44 -2.18 -2.16 -5.90
CA LEU A 44 -1.61 -0.88 -6.33
C LEU A 44 -0.59 -1.09 -7.46
N ARG A 45 0.29 -2.10 -7.34
CA ARG A 45 1.24 -2.43 -8.41
C ARG A 45 0.53 -2.80 -9.71
N GLN A 46 -0.55 -3.59 -9.64
CA GLN A 46 -1.32 -3.95 -10.82
C GLN A 46 -1.97 -2.72 -11.47
N ALA A 47 -2.53 -1.81 -10.67
CA ALA A 47 -3.11 -0.57 -11.17
C ALA A 47 -2.07 0.33 -11.87
N LEU A 48 -0.90 0.53 -11.25
CA LEU A 48 0.19 1.33 -11.80
C LEU A 48 0.74 0.74 -13.11
N LEU A 49 0.92 -0.58 -13.19
CA LEU A 49 1.34 -1.24 -14.44
C LEU A 49 0.31 -1.08 -15.56
N LEU A 50 -0.99 -1.15 -15.23
CA LEU A 50 -2.05 -0.97 -16.21
C LEU A 50 -2.09 0.47 -16.75
N GLU A 51 -1.87 1.45 -15.88
CA GLU A 51 -1.77 2.87 -16.24
C GLU A 51 -0.59 3.11 -17.18
N GLN A 52 0.60 2.59 -16.86
CA GLN A 52 1.79 2.69 -17.72
C GLN A 52 1.57 2.11 -19.12
N VAL A 53 0.89 0.98 -19.22
CA VAL A 53 0.56 0.35 -20.51
C VAL A 53 -0.42 1.21 -21.31
N ARG A 54 -1.38 1.87 -20.66
CA ARG A 54 -2.34 2.76 -21.32
C ARG A 54 -1.66 4.02 -21.84
N GLU A 55 -0.86 4.69 -21.00
CA GLU A 55 -0.12 5.88 -21.39
C GLU A 55 0.84 5.62 -22.55
N GLY A 56 1.48 4.44 -22.59
CA GLY A 56 2.36 4.05 -23.69
C GLY A 56 1.64 3.93 -25.03
N ARG A 57 0.37 3.49 -25.04
CA ARG A 57 -0.45 3.36 -26.25
C ARG A 57 -1.04 4.67 -26.75
N GLU A 58 -1.20 5.67 -25.88
CA GLU A 58 -1.73 6.99 -26.27
C GLU A 58 -0.66 7.92 -26.86
N ARG A 59 0.63 7.56 -26.70
CA ARG A 59 1.76 8.31 -27.26
C ARG A 59 2.19 7.82 -28.66
N GLU A 60 1.59 6.74 -29.16
CA GLU A 60 1.73 6.23 -30.54
C GLU A 60 0.58 6.71 -31.43
#